data_AF-A0A554LYD2-F1
#
_entry.id   AF-A0A554LYD2-F1
#
_cell.length_a   1.000
_cell.length_b   1.000
_cell.length_c   1.000
_cell.angle_alpha   90.00
_cell.angle_beta   90.00
_cell.angle_gamma   90.00
#
_symmetry.space_group_name_H-M   'P 1'
#
loop_
_entity.id
_entity.type
_entity.pdbx_description
1 polymer ?
#
loop_
_entity_poly.entity_id
_entity_poly.type
_entity_poly.pdbx_seq_one_letter_code
_entity_poly.pdbx_strand_id
1 'polypeptide(L)'
;MGYDDEDLKILAQVGNYRFGSVTISLTNDKVVVPLHPETNFDEQQFLTLLRGSISLTRDEKWRIIQAIPKLSQFQIDELQKILEEEKRKFSELSPKHLLQLQRLEQKHSEDWKDLQAVVVQQGARQEEAAQAEEIRKQLGLS
;
A
#
# COMPACT_ATOMS: atom_id res chain seq x y z
N MET A 1 35.41 6.06 5.72
CA MET A 1 34.43 5.64 6.74
C MET A 1 34.10 4.19 6.47
N GLY A 2 34.42 3.30 7.40
CA GLY A 2 34.10 1.86 7.31
C GLY A 2 32.97 1.53 8.26
N TYR A 3 32.32 0.39 8.02
CA TYR A 3 31.36 -0.20 8.95
C TYR A 3 32.03 -0.59 10.27
N ASP A 4 31.36 -0.36 11.38
CA ASP A 4 31.81 -0.86 12.68
C ASP A 4 31.40 -2.33 12.91
N ASP A 5 31.88 -2.94 14.00
CA ASP A 5 31.56 -4.35 14.32
C ASP A 5 30.06 -4.61 14.49
N GLU A 6 29.27 -3.61 14.89
CA GLU A 6 27.82 -3.74 15.01
C GLU A 6 27.16 -3.73 13.63
N ASP A 7 27.58 -2.83 12.75
CA ASP A 7 27.13 -2.77 11.37
C ASP A 7 27.39 -4.10 10.65
N LEU A 8 28.58 -4.68 10.82
CA LEU A 8 28.94 -5.97 10.21
C LEU A 8 28.08 -7.13 10.73
N LYS A 9 27.77 -7.15 12.04
CA LYS A 9 26.85 -8.14 12.62
C LYS A 9 25.44 -8.02 12.05
N ILE A 10 24.93 -6.80 11.94
CA ILE A 10 23.58 -6.55 11.40
C ILE A 10 23.53 -6.92 9.92
N LEU A 11 24.54 -6.55 9.14
CA LEU A 11 24.65 -6.94 7.72
C LEU A 11 24.71 -8.46 7.56
N ALA A 12 25.45 -9.17 8.42
CA ALA A 12 25.46 -10.64 8.42
C ALA A 12 24.09 -11.24 8.77
N GLN A 13 23.32 -10.58 9.65
CA GLN A 13 22.00 -11.04 10.06
C GLN A 13 20.90 -10.76 9.01
N VAL A 14 20.87 -9.57 8.42
CA VAL A 14 19.86 -9.18 7.43
C VAL A 14 20.21 -9.66 6.02
N GLY A 15 21.46 -10.06 5.79
CA GLY A 15 21.95 -10.58 4.52
C GLY A 15 21.79 -9.59 3.37
N ASN A 16 21.14 -10.03 2.30
CA ASN A 16 20.92 -9.22 1.09
C ASN A 16 19.68 -8.31 1.17
N TYR A 17 19.08 -8.16 2.35
CA TYR A 17 17.92 -7.30 2.52
C TYR A 17 18.21 -5.87 2.05
N ARG A 18 17.28 -5.32 1.27
CA ARG A 18 17.23 -3.92 0.86
C ARG A 18 15.82 -3.43 1.08
N PHE A 19 15.66 -2.18 1.51
CA PHE A 19 14.33 -1.61 1.70
C PHE A 19 13.51 -1.70 0.40
N GLY A 20 12.28 -2.21 0.49
CA GLY A 20 11.39 -2.50 -0.63
C GLY A 20 11.47 -3.94 -1.17
N SER A 21 12.47 -4.73 -0.77
CA SER A 21 12.64 -6.11 -1.26
C SER A 21 11.55 -7.07 -0.78
N VAL A 22 10.91 -6.79 0.37
CA VAL A 22 9.79 -7.60 0.87
C VAL A 22 8.54 -7.31 0.05
N THR A 23 8.26 -6.02 -0.13
CA THR A 23 7.03 -5.55 -0.77
C THR A 23 7.03 -5.75 -2.29
N ILE A 24 8.18 -5.94 -2.96
CA ILE A 24 8.24 -6.20 -4.40
C ILE A 24 7.53 -7.49 -4.84
N SER A 25 7.47 -8.47 -3.95
CA SER A 25 6.84 -9.78 -4.19
C SER A 25 5.31 -9.75 -4.10
N LEU A 26 4.74 -8.64 -3.63
CA LEU A 26 3.31 -8.48 -3.45
C LEU A 26 2.65 -7.96 -4.73
N THR A 27 1.36 -8.28 -4.88
CA THR A 27 0.52 -7.76 -5.95
C THR A 27 -0.51 -6.76 -5.42
N ASN A 28 -1.13 -6.02 -6.34
CA ASN A 28 -2.17 -5.03 -6.06
C ASN A 28 -3.54 -5.45 -6.61
N ASP A 29 -3.66 -6.65 -7.21
CA ASP A 29 -4.79 -7.05 -8.06
C ASP A 29 -6.15 -7.03 -7.35
N LYS A 30 -6.14 -7.12 -6.02
CA LYS A 30 -7.35 -7.14 -5.19
C LYS A 30 -7.73 -5.77 -4.63
N VAL A 31 -6.93 -4.74 -4.91
CA VAL A 31 -7.22 -3.36 -4.51
C VAL A 31 -7.60 -2.57 -5.75
N VAL A 32 -8.85 -2.16 -5.83
CA VAL A 32 -9.36 -1.34 -6.94
C VAL A 32 -9.31 0.13 -6.53
N VAL A 33 -8.74 0.96 -7.40
CA VAL A 33 -8.80 2.42 -7.25
C VAL A 33 -10.19 2.90 -7.70
N PRO A 34 -10.92 3.69 -6.88
CA PRO A 34 -12.21 4.22 -7.29
C PRO A 34 -12.10 5.15 -8.50
N LEU A 35 -13.14 5.25 -9.32
CA LEU A 35 -13.19 6.13 -10.50
C LEU A 35 -12.86 7.59 -10.15
N HIS A 36 -11.95 8.20 -10.91
CA HIS A 36 -11.41 9.53 -10.66
C HIS A 36 -11.29 10.34 -11.96
N PRO A 37 -12.40 10.89 -12.47
CA PRO A 37 -12.46 11.51 -13.80
C PRO A 37 -11.60 12.77 -13.94
N GLU A 38 -11.28 13.43 -12.83
CA GLU A 38 -10.55 14.71 -12.79
C GLU A 38 -9.03 14.54 -12.71
N THR A 39 -8.53 13.30 -12.66
CA THR A 39 -7.11 13.00 -12.45
C THR A 39 -6.64 11.87 -13.36
N ASN A 40 -5.36 11.89 -13.72
CA ASN A 40 -4.71 10.91 -14.57
C ASN A 40 -3.35 10.55 -13.98
N PHE A 41 -3.19 9.32 -13.52
CA PHE A 41 -1.95 8.80 -12.95
C PHE A 41 -1.88 7.28 -13.11
N ASP A 42 -0.69 6.70 -12.98
CA ASP A 42 -0.53 5.25 -12.96
C ASP A 42 -1.00 4.69 -11.60
N GLU A 43 -2.22 4.16 -11.59
CA GLU A 43 -2.83 3.55 -10.41
C GLU A 43 -1.99 2.43 -9.82
N GLN A 44 -1.36 1.59 -10.65
CA GLN A 44 -0.57 0.45 -10.18
C GLN A 44 0.74 0.91 -9.57
N GLN A 45 1.37 1.92 -10.15
CA GLN A 45 2.54 2.56 -9.55
C GLN A 45 2.19 3.24 -8.23
N PHE A 46 1.08 3.99 -8.18
CA PHE A 46 0.60 4.63 -6.94
C PHE A 46 0.34 3.61 -5.83
N LEU A 47 -0.39 2.53 -6.13
CA LEU A 47 -0.65 1.45 -5.18
C LEU A 47 0.64 0.75 -4.73
N THR A 48 1.62 0.61 -5.63
CA THR A 48 2.94 0.05 -5.29
C THR A 48 3.70 0.93 -4.29
N LEU A 49 3.68 2.26 -4.49
CA LEU A 49 4.25 3.22 -3.55
C LEU A 49 3.51 3.18 -2.21
N LEU A 50 2.18 3.20 -2.23
CA LEU A 50 1.34 3.18 -1.03
C LEU A 50 1.54 1.90 -0.21
N ARG A 51 1.60 0.75 -0.88
CA ARG A 51 1.91 -0.54 -0.27
C ARG A 51 3.28 -0.53 0.41
N GLY A 52 4.29 0.01 -0.27
CA GLY A 52 5.67 0.11 0.20
C GLY A 52 5.88 1.07 1.37
N SER A 53 4.93 1.97 1.63
CA SER A 53 5.00 2.89 2.75
C SER A 53 4.90 2.17 4.10
N ILE A 54 5.85 2.45 4.98
CA ILE A 54 5.86 1.97 6.36
C ILE A 54 5.47 3.07 7.37
N SER A 55 5.31 4.32 6.93
CA SER A 55 4.77 5.39 7.78
C SER A 55 3.25 5.39 7.84
N LEU A 56 2.58 4.66 6.92
CA LEU A 56 1.13 4.57 6.85
C LEU A 56 0.61 3.24 7.41
N THR A 57 -0.35 3.33 8.30
CA THR A 57 -1.13 2.18 8.77
C THR A 57 -2.06 1.66 7.67
N ARG A 58 -2.54 0.43 7.84
CA ARG A 58 -3.53 -0.17 6.93
C ARG A 58 -4.75 0.74 6.69
N ASP A 59 -5.30 1.30 7.75
CA ASP A 59 -6.52 2.11 7.68
C ASP A 59 -6.25 3.47 7.00
N GLU A 60 -5.06 4.05 7.16
CA GLU A 60 -4.64 5.24 6.43
C GLU A 60 -4.48 4.97 4.94
N LYS A 61 -3.84 3.85 4.56
CA LYS A 61 -3.74 3.42 3.15
C LYS A 61 -5.12 3.28 2.53
N TRP A 62 -6.05 2.65 3.26
CA TRP A 62 -7.44 2.53 2.81
C TRP A 62 -8.13 3.89 2.65
N ARG A 63 -8.00 4.78 3.62
CA ARG A 63 -8.57 6.14 3.55
C ARG A 63 -8.03 6.93 2.36
N ILE A 64 -6.73 6.81 2.06
CA ILE A 64 -6.11 7.45 0.89
C ILE A 64 -6.77 6.93 -0.39
N ILE A 65 -6.88 5.60 -0.55
CA ILE A 65 -7.52 4.99 -1.73
C ILE A 65 -8.96 5.51 -1.91
N GLN A 66 -9.74 5.54 -0.83
CA GLN A 66 -11.13 6.02 -0.85
C GLN A 66 -11.24 7.54 -1.11
N ALA A 67 -10.19 8.30 -0.80
CA ALA A 67 -10.16 9.74 -1.01
C ALA A 67 -9.80 10.14 -2.44
N ILE A 68 -9.21 9.25 -3.25
CA ILE A 68 -8.72 9.55 -4.61
C ILE A 68 -9.71 10.34 -5.48
N PRO A 69 -11.02 9.99 -5.57
CA PRO A 69 -11.97 10.74 -6.39
C PRO A 69 -12.19 12.20 -5.97
N LYS A 70 -11.78 12.56 -4.74
CA LYS A 70 -11.92 13.89 -4.15
C LYS A 70 -10.61 14.69 -4.20
N LEU A 71 -9.51 14.06 -4.63
CA LEU A 71 -8.22 14.71 -4.73
C LEU A 71 -8.07 15.37 -6.10
N SER A 72 -7.39 16.51 -6.13
CA SER A 72 -6.93 17.11 -7.38
C SER A 72 -5.68 16.40 -7.89
N GLN A 73 -5.36 16.58 -9.18
CA GLN A 73 -4.13 16.04 -9.78
C GLN A 73 -2.90 16.44 -8.96
N PHE A 74 -2.79 17.72 -8.61
CA PHE A 74 -1.69 18.24 -7.79
C PHE A 74 -1.56 17.50 -6.44
N GLN A 75 -2.68 17.18 -5.78
CA GLN A 75 -2.64 16.45 -4.52
C GLN A 75 -2.17 15.01 -4.70
N ILE A 76 -2.55 14.35 -5.80
CA ILE A 76 -2.08 13.00 -6.13
C ILE A 76 -0.58 13.01 -6.44
N ASP A 77 -0.12 13.98 -7.21
CA ASP A 77 1.29 14.13 -7.57
C ASP A 77 2.16 14.36 -6.32
N GLU A 78 1.71 15.24 -5.42
CA GLU A 78 2.41 15.51 -4.16
C GLU A 78 2.40 14.28 -3.24
N LEU A 79 1.31 13.51 -3.18
CA LEU A 79 1.28 12.24 -2.44
C LEU A 79 2.28 11.24 -3.00
N GLN A 80 2.36 11.07 -4.32
CA GLN A 80 3.35 10.18 -4.95
C GLN A 80 4.76 10.61 -4.59
N LYS A 81 5.06 11.90 -4.73
CA LYS A 81 6.35 12.47 -4.39
C LYS A 81 6.73 12.23 -2.93
N ILE A 82 5.79 12.42 -1.99
CA ILE A 82 6.02 12.13 -0.57
C ILE A 82 6.39 10.65 -0.35
N LEU A 83 5.67 9.73 -0.99
CA LEU A 83 5.93 8.29 -0.87
C LEU A 83 7.25 7.86 -1.53
N GLU A 84 7.62 8.48 -2.65
CA GLU A 84 8.91 8.26 -3.30
C GLU A 84 10.07 8.77 -2.44
N GLU A 85 9.94 9.98 -1.88
CA GLU A 85 10.92 10.54 -0.95
C GLU A 85 11.05 9.68 0.31
N GLU A 86 9.93 9.19 0.84
CA GLU A 86 9.92 8.26 1.97
C GLU A 86 10.76 7.01 1.64
N LYS A 87 10.46 6.35 0.52
CA LYS A 87 11.18 5.15 0.08
C LYS A 87 12.67 5.41 -0.07
N ARG A 88 13.04 6.55 -0.65
CA ARG A 88 14.45 6.94 -0.82
C ARG A 88 15.12 7.13 0.54
N LYS A 89 14.53 7.90 1.45
CA LYS A 89 15.08 8.15 2.79
C LYS A 89 15.30 6.86 3.56
N PHE A 90 14.37 5.90 3.50
CA PHE A 90 14.54 4.60 4.16
C PHE A 90 15.61 3.72 3.50
N SER A 91 15.78 3.81 2.17
CA SER A 91 16.84 3.08 1.47
C SER A 91 18.26 3.60 1.75
N GLU A 92 18.38 4.85 2.19
CA GLU A 92 19.63 5.53 2.53
C GLU A 92 20.00 5.38 4.02
N LEU A 93 19.18 4.70 4.83
CA LEU A 93 19.46 4.49 6.25
C LEU A 93 20.67 3.59 6.48
N SER A 94 21.37 3.84 7.59
CA SER A 94 22.53 3.06 8.01
C SER A 94 22.18 1.60 8.31
N PRO A 95 23.17 0.68 8.22
CA PRO A 95 22.95 -0.73 8.50
C PRO A 95 22.28 -1.01 9.85
N LYS A 96 22.56 -0.19 10.86
CA LYS A 96 21.96 -0.30 12.21
C LYS A 96 20.44 -0.34 12.22
N HIS A 97 19.79 0.29 11.24
CA HIS A 97 18.32 0.30 11.14
C HIS A 97 17.76 -0.82 10.27
N LEU A 98 18.57 -1.53 9.49
CA LEU A 98 18.09 -2.51 8.51
C LEU A 98 17.28 -3.64 9.16
N LEU A 99 17.70 -4.11 10.34
CA LEU A 99 16.98 -5.17 11.05
C LEU A 99 15.57 -4.73 11.47
N GLN A 100 15.45 -3.50 11.97
CA GLN A 100 14.15 -2.93 12.35
C GLN A 100 13.28 -2.65 11.12
N LEU A 101 13.88 -2.10 10.05
CA LEU A 101 13.18 -1.85 8.79
C LEU A 101 12.64 -3.14 8.20
N GLN A 102 13.43 -4.23 8.21
CA GLN A 102 12.99 -5.52 7.68
C GLN A 102 11.74 -6.03 8.41
N ARG A 103 11.73 -5.92 9.75
CA ARG A 103 10.56 -6.31 10.56
C ARG A 103 9.34 -5.42 10.28
N LEU A 104 9.56 -4.12 10.13
CA LEU A 104 8.49 -3.18 9.78
C LEU A 104 7.93 -3.51 8.39
N GLU A 105 8.77 -3.66 7.37
CA GLU A 105 8.32 -4.05 6.03
C GLU A 105 7.54 -5.36 6.03
N GLN A 106 7.99 -6.37 6.80
CA GLN A 106 7.25 -7.63 6.97
C GLN A 106 5.84 -7.38 7.52
N LYS A 107 5.73 -6.62 8.62
CA LYS A 107 4.43 -6.28 9.20
C LYS A 107 3.53 -5.53 8.21
N HIS A 108 4.05 -4.49 7.56
CA HIS A 108 3.27 -3.72 6.58
C HIS A 108 2.90 -4.56 5.34
N SER A 109 3.71 -5.57 4.99
CA SER A 109 3.41 -6.54 3.94
C SER A 109 2.22 -7.44 4.31
N GLU A 110 2.10 -7.83 5.58
CA GLU A 110 0.97 -8.60 6.12
C GLU A 110 -0.29 -7.73 6.18
N ASP A 111 -0.17 -6.51 6.72
CA ASP A 111 -1.26 -5.53 6.75
C ASP A 111 -1.85 -5.26 5.35
N TRP A 112 -1.00 -5.24 4.32
CA TRP A 112 -1.43 -5.08 2.93
C TRP A 112 -2.20 -6.30 2.40
N LYS A 113 -1.78 -7.51 2.74
CA LYS A 113 -2.52 -8.74 2.39
C LYS A 113 -3.88 -8.77 3.07
N ASP A 114 -3.93 -8.36 4.33
CA ASP A 114 -5.17 -8.26 5.08
C ASP A 114 -6.12 -7.22 4.49
N LEU A 115 -5.60 -6.06 4.08
CA LEU A 115 -6.38 -5.06 3.36
C LEU A 115 -6.99 -5.66 2.09
N GLN A 116 -6.19 -6.35 1.28
CA GLN A 116 -6.70 -7.03 0.07
C GLN A 116 -7.81 -8.04 0.38
N ALA A 117 -7.69 -8.80 1.46
CA ALA A 117 -8.73 -9.74 1.88
C ALA A 117 -10.02 -9.03 2.28
N VAL A 118 -9.92 -7.92 3.04
CA VAL A 118 -11.07 -7.11 3.46
C VAL A 118 -11.76 -6.45 2.28
N VAL A 119 -10.99 -5.90 1.33
CA VAL A 119 -11.54 -5.25 0.12
C VAL A 119 -12.34 -6.25 -0.71
N VAL A 120 -11.81 -7.46 -0.92
CA VAL A 120 -12.54 -8.52 -1.63
C VAL A 120 -13.82 -8.92 -0.90
N GLN A 121 -13.78 -9.07 0.43
CA GLN A 121 -14.97 -9.41 1.21
C GLN A 121 -16.03 -8.30 1.19
N GLN A 122 -15.62 -7.03 1.23
CA GLN A 122 -16.55 -5.89 1.18
C GLN A 122 -17.12 -5.70 -0.23
N GLY A 123 -16.31 -5.86 -1.27
CA GLY A 123 -16.75 -5.86 -2.67
C GLY A 123 -17.79 -6.94 -2.95
N ALA A 124 -17.51 -8.19 -2.54
CA ALA A 124 -18.46 -9.29 -2.69
C ALA A 124 -19.80 -9.01 -2.00
N ARG A 125 -19.78 -8.48 -0.76
CA ARG A 125 -21.01 -8.11 -0.04
C ARG A 125 -21.77 -6.97 -0.70
N GLN A 126 -21.08 -6.00 -1.28
CA GLN A 126 -21.73 -4.89 -2.00
C GLN A 126 -22.33 -5.36 -3.32
N GLU A 127 -21.67 -6.23 -4.08
CA GLU A 127 -22.23 -6.85 -5.29
C GLU A 127 -23.45 -7.71 -4.97
N GLU A 128 -23.39 -8.57 -3.94
CA GLU A 128 -24.54 -9.38 -3.50
C GLU A 128 -25.72 -8.50 -3.07
N ALA A 129 -25.46 -7.41 -2.35
CA ALA A 129 -26.51 -6.46 -1.94
C ALA A 129 -27.11 -5.70 -3.14
N ALA A 130 -26.28 -5.26 -4.09
CA ALA A 130 -26.72 -4.58 -5.30
C ALA A 130 -27.56 -5.49 -6.20
N GLN A 131 -27.13 -6.74 -6.40
CA GLN A 131 -27.88 -7.76 -7.15
C GLN A 131 -29.20 -8.10 -6.47
N ALA A 132 -29.21 -8.27 -5.14
CA ALA A 132 -30.43 -8.52 -4.39
C ALA A 132 -31.43 -7.36 -4.48
N GLU A 133 -30.95 -6.10 -4.46
CA GLU A 133 -31.81 -4.93 -4.63
C GLU A 133 -32.33 -4.79 -6.06
N GLU A 134 -31.51 -5.09 -7.07
CA GLU A 134 -31.94 -5.10 -8.47
C GLU A 134 -32.99 -6.18 -8.73
N ILE A 135 -32.82 -7.39 -8.17
CA ILE A 135 -33.83 -8.45 -8.22
C ILE A 135 -35.12 -8.03 -7.51
N ARG A 136 -35.04 -7.37 -6.34
CA ARG A 136 -36.23 -6.83 -5.64
C ARG A 136 -36.97 -5.80 -6.48
N LYS A 137 -36.24 -4.88 -7.11
CA LYS A 137 -36.80 -3.88 -8.04
C LYS A 137 -37.45 -4.53 -9.25
N GLN A 138 -36.80 -5.54 -9.86
CA GLN A 138 -37.37 -6.28 -10.99
C GLN A 138 -38.62 -7.11 -10.62
N LEU A 139 -38.67 -7.63 -9.40
CA LEU A 139 -39.83 -8.37 -8.88
C LEU A 139 -40.95 -7.46 -8.34
N GLY A 140 -40.80 -6.13 -8.40
CA GLY A 140 -41.80 -5.16 -7.96
C GLY A 140 -42.00 -5.11 -6.44
N LEU A 141 -41.06 -5.66 -5.67
CA LEU A 141 -41.07 -5.66 -4.21
C LEU A 141 -40.38 -4.39 -3.71
N SER A 142 -41.06 -3.24 -3.86
CA SER A 142 -40.65 -1.96 -3.27
C SER A 142 -41.20 -1.82 -1.85
#